data_AF-A0A672FVH9-F1
#
_entry.id   AF-A0A672FVH9-F1
#
_cell.length_a   1.000
_cell.length_b   1.000
_cell.length_c   1.000
_cell.angle_alpha   90.00
_cell.angle_beta   90.00
_cell.angle_gamma   90.00
#
_symmetry.space_group_name_H-M   'P 1'
#
loop_
_entity.id
_entity.type
_entity.pdbx_description
1 polymer ?
#
loop_
_entity_poly.entity_id
_entity_poly.type
_entity_poly.pdbx_seq_one_letter_code
_entity_poly.pdbx_strand_id
1 'polypeptide(L)'
;PIFSCNMASSLVDKLKKWCRGEAIDESHALLTVVPENTEIAVVEETLQTIKCLGRVRVRGRILGDTEKDMLVLCESRESGDDLY
;
A
#
# COMPACT_ATOMS: atom_id res chain seq x y z
N PRO A 1 -6.02 26.88 8.76
CA PRO A 1 -6.78 25.70 8.26
C PRO A 1 -6.72 25.54 6.72
N ILE A 2 -5.50 25.35 6.17
CA ILE A 2 -5.26 25.10 4.73
C ILE A 2 -4.09 24.11 4.50
N PHE A 3 -3.20 23.94 5.50
CA PHE A 3 -2.00 23.12 5.37
C PHE A 3 -2.22 21.60 5.37
N SER A 4 -3.41 21.10 5.70
CA SER A 4 -3.65 19.65 5.80
C SER A 4 -4.00 18.98 4.46
N CYS A 5 -4.33 19.75 3.42
CA CYS A 5 -4.80 19.19 2.13
C CYS A 5 -3.68 19.01 1.09
N ASN A 6 -2.46 19.52 1.32
CA ASN A 6 -1.38 19.46 0.31
C ASN A 6 -0.54 18.18 0.40
N MET A 7 -0.45 17.57 1.59
CA MET A 7 0.31 16.33 1.80
C MET A 7 -0.38 15.10 1.17
N ALA A 8 -1.72 15.07 1.19
CA ALA A 8 -2.51 13.93 0.70
C ALA A 8 -2.45 13.77 -0.82
N SER A 9 -2.35 14.88 -1.58
CA SER A 9 -2.28 14.87 -3.04
C SER A 9 -1.05 14.11 -3.54
N SER A 10 0.12 14.36 -2.92
CA SER A 10 1.39 13.74 -3.31
C SER A 10 1.40 12.21 -3.17
N LEU A 11 0.77 11.68 -2.12
CA LEU A 11 0.77 10.25 -1.85
C LEU A 11 -0.16 9.49 -2.80
N VAL A 12 -1.32 10.06 -3.11
CA VAL A 12 -2.25 9.49 -4.09
C VAL A 12 -1.62 9.49 -5.49
N ASP A 13 -0.98 10.58 -5.91
CA ASP A 13 -0.24 10.63 -7.18
C ASP A 13 0.89 9.59 -7.25
N LYS A 14 1.63 9.41 -6.15
CA LYS A 14 2.66 8.36 -6.04
C LYS A 14 2.03 6.96 -6.19
N LEU A 15 0.93 6.67 -5.48
CA LEU A 15 0.21 5.41 -5.58
C LEU A 15 -0.19 5.12 -7.04
N LYS A 16 -0.87 6.05 -7.71
CA LYS A 16 -1.34 5.86 -9.09
C LYS A 16 -0.20 5.58 -10.07
N LYS A 17 0.89 6.34 -9.97
CA LYS A 17 2.07 6.15 -10.83
C LYS A 17 2.72 4.80 -10.59
N TRP A 18 2.75 4.34 -9.34
CA TRP A 18 3.39 3.08 -8.99
C TRP A 18 2.52 1.88 -9.38
N CYS A 19 1.20 1.94 -9.16
CA CYS A 19 0.24 0.96 -9.66
C CYS A 19 0.38 0.76 -11.18
N ARG A 20 0.52 1.86 -11.93
CA ARG A 20 0.73 1.81 -13.38
C ARG A 20 2.05 1.12 -13.78
N GLY A 21 3.10 1.27 -12.99
CA GLY A 21 4.39 0.61 -13.23
C GLY A 21 4.37 -0.89 -12.93
N GLU A 22 3.68 -1.30 -11.87
CA GLU A 22 3.58 -2.69 -11.41
C GLU A 22 2.37 -3.44 -12.00
N ALA A 23 1.58 -2.80 -12.87
CA ALA A 23 0.35 -3.34 -13.47
C ALA A 23 -0.69 -3.84 -12.42
N ILE A 24 -0.87 -3.06 -11.35
CA ILE A 24 -1.84 -3.33 -10.28
C ILE A 24 -3.06 -2.43 -10.47
N ASP A 25 -4.25 -2.97 -10.20
CA ASP A 25 -5.48 -2.18 -10.19
C ASP A 25 -5.50 -1.21 -9.00
N GLU A 26 -5.74 0.07 -9.27
CA GLU A 26 -5.77 1.13 -8.26
C GLU A 26 -6.81 0.87 -7.15
N SER A 27 -7.90 0.16 -7.45
CA SER A 27 -8.97 -0.18 -6.50
C SER A 27 -8.57 -1.28 -5.53
N HIS A 28 -7.59 -2.10 -5.93
CA HIS A 28 -7.03 -3.19 -5.14
C HIS A 28 -5.66 -2.83 -4.55
N ALA A 29 -5.19 -1.61 -4.77
CA ALA A 29 -3.89 -1.17 -4.31
C ALA A 29 -3.98 -0.39 -3.00
N LEU A 30 -3.00 -0.64 -2.13
CA LEU A 30 -2.82 0.09 -0.88
C LEU A 30 -1.37 0.46 -0.68
N LEU A 31 -1.17 1.69 -0.19
CA LEU A 31 0.13 2.23 0.12
C LEU A 31 0.24 2.41 1.63
N THR A 32 1.20 1.72 2.24
CA THR A 32 1.46 1.81 3.68
C THR A 32 2.86 2.35 3.95
N VAL A 33 3.04 2.98 5.11
CA VAL A 33 4.34 3.45 5.59
C VAL A 33 4.76 2.54 6.73
N VAL A 34 5.94 1.95 6.62
CA VAL A 34 6.51 1.05 7.64
C VAL A 34 7.96 1.45 7.92
N PRO A 35 8.51 1.11 9.09
CA PRO A 35 9.94 1.26 9.34
C PRO A 35 10.76 0.51 8.28
N GLU A 36 11.90 1.07 7.85
CA GLU A 36 12.78 0.47 6.82
C GLU A 36 13.14 -1.00 7.09
N ASN A 37 13.33 -1.35 8.37
CA ASN A 37 13.73 -2.69 8.80
C ASN A 37 12.55 -3.66 8.99
N THR A 38 11.37 -3.30 8.50
CA THR A 38 10.16 -4.14 8.60
C THR A 38 10.16 -5.19 7.51
N GLU A 39 10.04 -6.45 7.91
CA GLU A 39 9.98 -7.57 6.97
C GLU A 39 8.66 -7.56 6.20
N ILE A 40 8.72 -7.94 4.92
CA ILE A 40 7.56 -8.04 4.03
C ILE A 40 6.47 -8.94 4.65
N ALA A 41 6.87 -10.07 5.25
CA ALA A 41 5.95 -11.01 5.88
C ALA A 41 5.15 -10.35 7.03
N VAL A 42 5.80 -9.49 7.83
CA VAL A 42 5.14 -8.76 8.91
C VAL A 42 4.14 -7.76 8.35
N VAL A 43 4.47 -7.08 7.25
CA VAL A 43 3.54 -6.15 6.58
C VAL A 43 2.32 -6.88 6.03
N GLU A 44 2.53 -7.98 5.31
CA GLU A 44 1.44 -8.80 4.75
C GLU A 44 0.56 -9.37 5.87
N GLU A 45 1.15 -9.99 6.89
CA GLU A 45 0.40 -10.57 8.02
C GLU A 45 -0.41 -9.51 8.76
N THR A 46 0.20 -8.35 9.05
CA THR A 46 -0.48 -7.24 9.73
C THR A 46 -1.64 -6.72 8.91
N LEU A 47 -1.46 -6.48 7.60
CA LEU A 47 -2.53 -5.97 6.74
C LEU A 47 -3.63 -7.03 6.53
N GLN A 48 -3.28 -8.31 6.51
CA GLN A 48 -4.25 -9.42 6.44
C GLN A 48 -5.09 -9.56 7.71
N THR A 49 -4.68 -9.01 8.86
CA THR A 49 -5.57 -8.95 10.04
C THR A 49 -6.77 -8.02 9.84
N ILE A 50 -6.67 -7.09 8.88
CA ILE A 50 -7.75 -6.18 8.52
C ILE A 50 -8.73 -6.93 7.62
N LYS A 51 -9.84 -7.38 8.20
CA LYS A 51 -10.84 -8.25 7.55
C LYS A 51 -11.30 -7.76 6.16
N CYS A 52 -11.37 -6.45 5.94
CA CYS A 52 -11.83 -5.86 4.69
C CYS A 52 -10.81 -5.92 3.55
N LEU A 53 -9.51 -6.17 3.84
CA LEU A 53 -8.46 -6.22 2.81
C LEU A 53 -8.28 -7.61 2.21
N GLY A 54 -8.82 -8.66 2.85
CA GLY A 54 -8.64 -10.04 2.38
C GLY A 54 -7.18 -10.46 2.34
N ARG A 55 -6.75 -11.03 1.21
CA ARG A 55 -5.37 -11.47 1.00
C ARG A 55 -4.51 -10.31 0.50
N VAL A 56 -3.47 -9.96 1.25
CA VAL A 56 -2.57 -8.86 0.89
C VAL A 56 -1.25 -9.42 0.40
N ARG A 57 -0.72 -8.83 -0.68
CA ARG A 57 0.59 -9.17 -1.25
C ARG A 57 1.41 -7.90 -1.43
N VAL A 58 2.64 -7.86 -0.96
CA VAL A 58 3.56 -6.76 -1.25
C VAL A 58 4.05 -6.87 -2.70
N ARG A 59 3.96 -5.75 -3.43
CA ARG A 59 4.37 -5.64 -4.83
C ARG A 59 5.61 -4.77 -5.00
N GLY A 60 5.75 -3.73 -4.20
CA GLY A 60 6.90 -2.84 -4.29
C GLY A 60 7.24 -2.16 -2.98
N ARG A 61 8.49 -1.70 -2.87
CA ARG A 61 8.98 -0.86 -1.77
C ARG A 61 9.81 0.31 -2.29
N ILE A 62 9.61 1.49 -1.71
CA ILE A 62 10.32 2.73 -2.02
C ILE A 62 10.68 3.41 -0.70
N LEU A 63 11.87 4.00 -0.61
CA LEU A 63 12.27 4.78 0.55
C LEU A 63 11.34 5.99 0.73
N GLY A 64 10.86 6.19 1.96
CA GLY A 64 10.04 7.33 2.32
C GLY A 64 10.81 8.65 2.29
N ASP A 65 10.09 9.74 2.58
CA ASP A 65 10.69 11.07 2.70
C ASP A 65 11.53 11.24 3.99
N THR A 66 11.34 10.37 4.99
CA THR A 66 12.12 10.33 6.23
C THR A 66 13.19 9.24 6.16
N GLU A 67 14.35 9.46 6.79
CA GLU A 67 15.49 8.52 6.86
C GLU A 67 15.17 7.14 7.48
N LYS A 68 13.96 6.91 8.02
CA LYS A 68 13.60 5.67 8.70
C LYS A 68 12.30 5.04 8.21
N ASP A 69 11.64 5.66 7.24
CA ASP A 69 10.34 5.23 6.75
C ASP A 69 10.47 4.63 5.35
N MET A 70 9.68 3.60 5.07
CA MET A 70 9.58 2.94 3.78
C MET A 70 8.12 2.89 3.35
N LEU A 71 7.87 3.33 2.12
CA LEU A 71 6.59 3.20 1.45
C LEU A 71 6.49 1.82 0.81
N VAL A 72 5.42 1.11 1.11
CA VAL A 72 5.18 -0.25 0.61
C VAL A 72 3.88 -0.27 -0.17
N LEU A 73 3.98 -0.63 -1.45
CA LEU A 73 2.85 -0.87 -2.31
C LEU A 73 2.41 -2.33 -2.14
N CYS A 74 1.16 -2.49 -1.75
CA CYS A 74 0.52 -3.78 -1.59
C CYS A 74 -0.69 -3.89 -2.51
N GLU A 75 -1.01 -5.10 -2.88
CA GLU A 75 -2.23 -5.49 -3.58
C GLU A 75 -3.10 -6.29 -2.60
N SER A 76 -4.31 -5.83 -2.32
CA SER A 76 -5.36 -6.61 -1.66
C SER A 76 -6.23 -7.30 -2.70
N ARG A 77 -6.45 -8.59 -2.50
CA ARG A 77 -7.46 -9.36 -3.22
C ARG A 77 -8.50 -9.82 -2.20
N GLU A 78 -9.73 -9.39 -2.38
CA GLU A 78 -10.82 -9.90 -1.56
C GLU A 78 -10.84 -11.43 -1.67
N SER A 79 -11.02 -12.10 -0.54
CA SER A 79 -11.11 -13.57 -0.50
C SER A 79 -12.47 -14.08 -1.04
N GLY A 80 -13.10 -13.33 -1.96
CA GLY A 80 -14.51 -13.43 -2.30
C GLY A 80 -14.85 -13.52 -3.79
N ASP A 81 -13.89 -13.45 -4.71
CA ASP A 81 -14.12 -13.78 -6.13
C ASP A 81 -14.18 -15.31 -6.37
N ASP A 82 -14.95 -16.03 -5.55
CA ASP A 82 -15.16 -17.48 -5.64
C ASP A 82 -16.65 -17.83 -5.36
N LEU A 83 -17.58 -16.99 -5.81
CA LEU A 83 -19.00 -17.37 -5.88
C LEU A 83 -19.72 -16.69 -7.07
N TYR A 84 -19.59 -17.34 -8.23
CA TYR A 84 -20.74 -17.60 -9.11
C TYR A 84 -20.65 -19.04 -9.63
#